data_AF-A0A7V4DBB1-F1
#
_entry.id   AF-A0A7V4DBB1-F1
#
_cell.length_a   1.000
_cell.length_b   1.000
_cell.length_c   1.000
_cell.angle_alpha   90.00
_cell.angle_beta   90.00
_cell.angle_gamma   90.00
#
_symmetry.space_group_name_H-M   'P 1'
#
loop_
_entity.id
_entity.type
_entity.pdbx_description
1 polymer ?
#
loop_
_entity_poly.entity_id
_entity_poly.type
_entity_poly.pdbx_seq_one_letter_code
_entity_poly.pdbx_strand_id
1 'polypeptide(L)'
;MNLEQTMDMLRNTPEFMAQVTRWEIIPPREAVYGEFPEKIHSKLIQILNQRNISRLYSHQAEAIRFILEGKHVVVVTPTASGKTLCYNLPVLQSILDHPETRALYLFPTKALSQDQVD
;
A
#
# COMPACT_ATOMS: atom_id res chain seq x y z
N MET A 1 7.38 29.39 -8.47
CA MET A 1 7.42 28.38 -9.53
C MET A 1 6.97 27.06 -8.92
N ASN A 2 5.89 26.46 -9.41
CA ASN A 2 5.40 25.15 -8.93
C ASN A 2 6.01 24.00 -9.76
N LEU A 3 5.68 22.76 -9.42
CA LEU A 3 6.24 21.58 -10.09
C LEU A 3 5.91 21.54 -11.58
N GLU A 4 4.65 21.81 -11.96
CA GLU A 4 4.20 21.83 -13.35
C GLU A 4 4.95 22.88 -14.18
N GLN A 5 5.05 24.11 -13.66
CA GLN A 5 5.81 25.20 -14.29
C GLN A 5 7.28 24.85 -14.47
N THR A 6 7.87 24.14 -13.51
CA THR A 6 9.27 23.70 -13.59
C THR A 6 9.44 22.63 -14.68
N MET A 7 8.52 21.66 -14.76
CA MET A 7 8.54 20.63 -15.79
C MET A 7 8.37 21.23 -17.18
N ASP A 8 7.47 22.20 -17.34
CA ASP A 8 7.26 22.91 -18.60
C ASP A 8 8.49 23.74 -18.98
N MET A 9 9.13 24.41 -18.02
CA MET A 9 10.39 25.13 -18.27
C MET A 9 11.47 24.19 -18.80
N LEU A 10 11.68 23.03 -18.15
CA LEU A 10 12.67 22.04 -18.57
C LEU A 10 12.39 21.51 -19.98
N ARG A 11 11.12 21.19 -20.26
CA ARG A 11 10.69 20.71 -21.59
C ARG A 11 10.92 21.75 -22.69
N ASN A 12 10.77 23.03 -22.38
CA ASN A 12 10.93 24.11 -23.35
C ASN A 12 12.35 24.69 -23.41
N THR A 13 13.31 24.14 -22.65
CA THR A 13 14.72 24.57 -22.68
C THR A 13 15.49 23.72 -23.71
N PRO A 14 15.90 24.28 -24.87
CA PRO A 14 16.51 23.50 -25.95
C PRO A 14 17.82 22.83 -25.55
N GLU A 15 18.67 23.53 -24.79
CA GLU A 15 19.96 23.02 -24.32
C GLU A 15 19.78 21.81 -23.40
N PHE A 16 18.73 21.83 -22.57
CA PHE A 16 18.37 20.72 -21.70
C PHE A 16 17.82 19.55 -22.50
N MET A 17 16.84 19.80 -23.39
CA MET A 17 16.20 18.74 -24.18
C MET A 17 17.15 18.08 -25.17
N ALA A 18 18.19 18.77 -25.62
CA ALA A 18 19.26 18.16 -26.43
C ALA A 18 20.00 17.03 -25.69
N GLN A 19 19.99 17.02 -24.35
CA GLN A 19 20.60 15.97 -23.51
C GLN A 19 19.59 14.88 -23.10
N VAL A 20 18.29 15.06 -23.38
CA VAL A 20 17.24 14.10 -23.02
C VAL A 20 17.02 13.11 -24.15
N THR A 21 17.41 11.85 -23.94
CA THR A 21 17.20 10.79 -24.95
C THR A 21 15.76 10.28 -24.98
N ARG A 22 15.04 10.34 -23.86
CA ARG A 22 13.66 9.83 -23.75
C ARG A 22 12.88 10.64 -22.71
N TRP A 23 11.70 11.10 -23.12
CA TRP A 23 10.71 11.69 -22.24
C TRP A 23 9.43 10.85 -22.31
N GLU A 24 9.03 10.26 -21.19
CA GLU A 24 7.83 9.44 -21.09
C GLU A 24 6.90 9.97 -20.01
N ILE A 25 5.61 10.04 -20.32
CA ILE A 25 4.57 10.42 -19.36
C ILE A 25 3.80 9.15 -19.02
N ILE A 26 3.85 8.75 -17.76
CA ILE A 26 3.00 7.69 -17.22
C ILE A 26 1.68 8.33 -16.81
N PRO A 27 0.53 7.91 -17.39
CA PRO A 27 -0.75 8.52 -17.07
C PRO A 27 -1.16 8.25 -15.61
N PRO A 28 -1.91 9.17 -14.97
CA PRO A 28 -2.47 8.92 -13.65
C PRO A 28 -3.44 7.74 -13.70
N ARG A 29 -3.60 7.07 -12.57
CA ARG A 29 -4.53 5.95 -12.42
C ARG A 29 -5.46 6.22 -11.26
N GLU A 30 -6.75 6.11 -11.52
CA GLU A 30 -7.77 6.20 -10.48
C GLU A 30 -7.66 5.01 -9.52
N ALA A 31 -8.01 5.28 -8.27
CA ALA A 31 -8.03 4.27 -7.23
C ALA A 31 -9.16 3.25 -7.49
N VAL A 32 -8.81 1.96 -7.48
CA VAL A 32 -9.79 0.86 -7.50
C VAL A 32 -9.90 0.28 -6.11
N TYR A 33 -11.11 0.32 -5.56
CA TYR A 33 -11.40 -0.10 -4.19
C TYR A 33 -12.10 -1.47 -4.14
N GLY A 34 -12.00 -2.12 -3.00
CA GLY A 34 -12.78 -3.28 -2.61
C GLY A 34 -13.33 -3.13 -1.19
N GLU A 35 -14.33 -3.94 -0.87
CA GLU A 35 -14.96 -3.97 0.46
C GLU A 35 -14.08 -4.68 1.49
N PHE A 36 -14.33 -4.41 2.77
CA PHE A 36 -13.76 -5.20 3.85
C PHE A 36 -14.31 -6.64 3.83
N PRO A 37 -13.47 -7.68 3.94
CA PRO A 37 -13.96 -9.04 4.10
C PRO A 37 -14.82 -9.20 5.36
N GLU A 38 -15.89 -9.99 5.28
CA GLU A 38 -16.88 -10.15 6.36
C GLU A 38 -16.28 -10.60 7.70
N LYS A 39 -15.19 -11.37 7.65
CA LYS A 39 -14.50 -11.87 8.84
C LYS A 39 -13.71 -10.80 9.59
N ILE A 40 -13.56 -9.58 9.05
CA ILE A 40 -12.83 -8.52 9.75
C ILE A 40 -13.69 -7.96 10.88
N HIS A 41 -13.12 -7.99 12.10
CA HIS A 41 -13.75 -7.50 13.30
C HIS A 41 -14.09 -6.01 13.20
N SER A 42 -15.31 -5.63 13.58
CA SER A 42 -15.83 -4.26 13.47
C SER A 42 -14.93 -3.19 14.11
N LYS A 43 -14.32 -3.51 15.26
CA LYS A 43 -13.31 -2.68 15.93
C LYS A 43 -12.13 -2.30 15.03
N LEU A 44 -11.61 -3.22 14.20
CA LEU A 44 -10.54 -2.92 13.26
C LEU A 44 -11.02 -1.96 12.17
N ILE A 45 -12.24 -2.19 11.64
CA ILE A 45 -12.86 -1.29 10.65
C ILE A 45 -13.05 0.11 11.23
N GLN A 46 -13.49 0.23 12.48
CA GLN A 46 -13.63 1.52 13.16
C GLN A 46 -12.30 2.26 13.29
N ILE A 47 -11.23 1.57 13.71
CA ILE A 47 -9.89 2.16 13.82
C ILE A 47 -9.36 2.60 12.45
N LEU A 48 -9.57 1.80 11.40
CA LEU A 48 -9.19 2.16 10.04
C LEU A 48 -9.95 3.39 9.54
N ASN A 49 -11.27 3.47 9.79
CA ASN A 49 -12.07 4.65 9.49
C ASN A 49 -11.54 5.91 10.19
N GLN A 50 -11.15 5.82 11.47
CA GLN A 50 -10.52 6.94 12.20
C GLN A 50 -9.19 7.39 11.58
N ARG A 51 -8.51 6.49 10.87
CA ARG A 51 -7.29 6.77 10.09
C ARG A 51 -7.58 7.17 8.63
N ASN A 52 -8.84 7.52 8.31
CA ASN A 52 -9.32 7.86 6.96
C ASN A 52 -9.20 6.71 5.94
N ILE A 53 -9.19 5.47 6.41
CA ILE A 53 -9.22 4.26 5.57
C ILE A 53 -10.63 3.68 5.66
N SER A 54 -11.53 4.20 4.84
CA SER A 54 -12.94 3.77 4.79
C SER A 54 -13.23 2.65 3.80
N ARG A 55 -12.31 2.42 2.86
CA ARG A 55 -12.33 1.30 1.91
C ARG A 55 -10.91 0.80 1.70
N LEU A 56 -10.79 -0.47 1.35
CA LEU A 56 -9.52 -1.07 0.98
C LEU A 56 -9.26 -0.82 -0.51
N TYR A 57 -8.01 -0.68 -0.91
CA TYR A 57 -7.67 -0.87 -2.31
C TYR A 57 -7.98 -2.32 -2.73
N SER A 58 -8.33 -2.52 -3.99
CA SER A 58 -8.68 -3.84 -4.54
C SER A 58 -7.65 -4.93 -4.21
N HIS A 59 -6.36 -4.63 -4.38
CA HIS A 59 -5.27 -5.57 -4.04
C HIS A 59 -5.18 -5.89 -2.55
N GLN A 60 -5.56 -4.95 -1.67
CA GLN A 60 -5.61 -5.19 -0.23
C GLN A 60 -6.78 -6.11 0.11
N ALA A 61 -7.98 -5.79 -0.37
CA ALA A 61 -9.19 -6.58 -0.14
C ALA A 61 -9.02 -8.03 -0.59
N GLU A 62 -8.47 -8.23 -1.79
CA GLU A 62 -8.20 -9.55 -2.34
C GLU A 62 -7.14 -10.33 -1.55
N ALA A 63 -6.01 -9.70 -1.22
CA ALA A 63 -4.95 -10.34 -0.43
C ALA A 63 -5.47 -10.76 0.95
N ILE A 64 -6.17 -9.86 1.64
CA ILE A 64 -6.72 -10.13 2.98
C ILE A 64 -7.73 -11.27 2.92
N ARG A 65 -8.64 -11.28 1.94
CA ARG A 65 -9.60 -12.39 1.75
C ARG A 65 -8.87 -13.73 1.62
N PHE A 66 -7.88 -13.84 0.74
CA PHE A 66 -7.14 -15.09 0.56
C PHE A 66 -6.37 -15.51 1.82
N ILE A 67 -5.78 -14.57 2.56
CA ILE A 67 -5.07 -14.87 3.81
C ILE A 67 -6.07 -15.39 4.88
N LEU A 68 -7.25 -14.79 5.00
CA LEU A 68 -8.31 -15.26 5.92
C LEU A 68 -8.97 -16.60 5.51
N GLU A 69 -8.70 -17.06 4.29
CA GLU A 69 -9.02 -18.41 3.80
C GLU A 69 -7.87 -19.41 4.01
N GLY A 70 -6.77 -19.00 4.65
CA GLY A 70 -5.60 -19.84 4.91
C GLY A 70 -4.67 -20.02 3.71
N LYS A 71 -4.77 -19.17 2.68
CA LYS A 71 -3.92 -19.24 1.48
C LYS A 71 -2.65 -18.39 1.65
N HIS A 72 -1.57 -18.85 1.02
CA HIS A 72 -0.34 -18.06 0.86
C HIS A 72 -0.47 -17.10 -0.32
N VAL A 73 -0.03 -15.85 -0.14
CA VAL A 73 -0.18 -14.78 -1.12
C VAL A 73 1.16 -14.06 -1.35
N VAL A 74 1.44 -13.72 -2.60
CA VAL A 74 2.49 -12.79 -3.00
C VAL A 74 1.82 -11.55 -3.59
N VAL A 75 2.06 -10.38 -2.99
CA VAL A 75 1.47 -9.11 -3.46
C VAL A 75 2.53 -8.31 -4.20
N VAL A 76 2.31 -8.09 -5.50
CA VAL A 76 3.23 -7.35 -6.37
C VAL A 76 2.63 -5.98 -6.70
N THR A 77 2.91 -5.00 -5.84
CA THR A 77 2.45 -3.62 -6.04
C THR A 77 3.58 -2.60 -5.78
N PRO A 78 3.54 -1.40 -6.40
CA PRO A 78 4.56 -0.38 -6.22
C PRO A 78 4.72 0.11 -4.77
N THR A 79 5.84 0.75 -4.45
CA THR A 79 6.04 1.44 -3.18
C THR A 79 4.94 2.48 -2.94
N ALA A 80 4.62 2.76 -1.68
CA ALA A 80 3.51 3.63 -1.26
C ALA A 80 2.09 3.17 -1.65
N SER A 81 1.90 1.96 -2.19
CA SER A 81 0.57 1.42 -2.52
C SER A 81 -0.20 0.83 -1.32
N GLY A 82 0.27 1.03 -0.08
CA GLY A 82 -0.36 0.49 1.13
C GLY A 82 -0.20 -1.04 1.34
N LYS A 83 0.90 -1.65 0.88
CA LYS A 83 1.18 -3.10 1.06
C LYS A 83 1.16 -3.55 2.52
N THR A 84 1.57 -2.67 3.44
CA THR A 84 1.62 -2.96 4.87
C THR A 84 0.28 -3.44 5.43
N LEU A 85 -0.82 -2.86 4.94
CA LEU A 85 -2.15 -3.25 5.40
C LEU A 85 -2.52 -4.68 4.96
N CYS A 86 -1.98 -5.17 3.85
CA CYS A 86 -2.28 -6.52 3.34
C CYS A 86 -1.86 -7.62 4.33
N TYR A 87 -0.78 -7.42 5.08
CA TYR A 87 -0.31 -8.38 6.08
C TYR A 87 -0.66 -7.98 7.51
N ASN A 88 -0.71 -6.68 7.83
CA ASN A 88 -1.01 -6.25 9.20
C ASN A 88 -2.46 -6.54 9.58
N LEU A 89 -3.41 -6.28 8.68
CA LEU A 89 -4.83 -6.47 9.00
C LEU A 89 -5.17 -7.93 9.35
N PRO A 90 -4.75 -8.95 8.57
CA PRO A 90 -5.02 -10.35 8.93
C PRO A 90 -4.27 -10.81 10.18
N VAL A 91 -3.05 -10.31 10.44
CA VAL A 91 -2.33 -10.62 11.69
C VAL A 91 -3.08 -10.04 12.90
N LEU A 92 -3.51 -8.78 12.83
CA LEU A 92 -4.29 -8.15 13.90
C LEU A 92 -5.65 -8.84 14.09
N GLN A 93 -6.31 -9.25 13.01
CA GLN A 93 -7.53 -10.04 13.07
C GLN A 93 -7.30 -11.36 13.81
N SER A 94 -6.26 -12.11 13.44
CA SER A 94 -5.93 -13.38 14.09
C SER A 94 -5.59 -13.22 15.57
N ILE A 95 -4.95 -12.12 15.97
CA ILE A 95 -4.67 -11.81 17.38
C ILE A 95 -5.96 -11.49 18.15
N LEU A 96 -6.93 -10.82 17.52
CA LEU A 96 -8.22 -10.56 18.14
C LEU A 96 -9.04 -11.85 18.34
N ASP A 97 -9.01 -12.74 17.36
CA ASP A 97 -9.72 -14.03 17.44
C ASP A 97 -9.03 -14.99 18.43
N HIS A 98 -7.69 -14.96 18.45
CA HIS A 98 -6.82 -15.87 19.20
C HIS A 98 -5.65 -15.08 19.84
N PRO A 99 -5.76 -14.62 21.08
CA PRO A 99 -4.76 -13.77 21.76
C PRO A 99 -3.35 -14.39 21.88
N GLU A 100 -3.25 -15.70 21.81
CA GLU A 100 -2.00 -16.47 21.78
C GLU A 100 -1.30 -16.44 20.42
N THR A 101 -1.95 -15.95 19.37
CA THR A 101 -1.37 -15.82 18.02
C THR A 101 -0.04 -15.05 18.07
N ARG A 102 0.93 -15.53 17.30
CA ARG A 102 2.20 -14.85 17.04
C ARG A 102 2.42 -14.76 15.53
N ALA A 103 3.08 -13.69 15.09
CA ALA A 103 3.46 -13.48 13.71
C ALA A 103 4.95 -13.16 13.61
N LEU A 104 5.61 -13.67 12.57
CA LEU A 104 7.00 -13.37 12.26
C LEU A 104 7.04 -12.47 11.02
N TYR A 105 7.61 -11.28 11.17
CA TYR A 105 7.90 -10.39 10.06
C TYR A 105 9.37 -10.48 9.67
N LEU A 106 9.63 -10.74 8.39
CA LEU A 106 10.97 -10.81 7.83
C LEU A 106 11.17 -9.66 6.84
N PHE A 107 12.17 -8.82 7.13
CA PHE A 107 12.56 -7.69 6.28
C PHE A 107 14.02 -7.85 5.84
N PRO A 108 14.39 -7.34 4.65
CA PRO A 108 15.74 -7.49 4.13
C PRO A 108 16.77 -6.62 4.88
N THR A 109 16.33 -5.61 5.63
CA THR A 109 17.21 -4.71 6.39
C THR A 109 16.64 -4.38 7.77
N LYS A 110 17.52 -4.06 8.72
CA LYS A 110 17.13 -3.63 10.07
C LYS A 110 16.38 -2.29 10.09
N ALA A 111 16.74 -1.37 9.19
CA ALA A 111 16.06 -0.09 9.07
C ALA A 111 14.58 -0.30 8.69
N LEU A 112 14.32 -1.14 7.69
CA LEU A 112 12.94 -1.45 7.30
C LEU A 112 12.16 -2.18 8.39
N SER A 113 12.80 -3.03 9.21
CA SER A 113 12.10 -3.63 10.35
C SER A 113 11.76 -2.59 11.42
N GLN A 114 12.62 -1.60 11.65
CA GLN A 114 12.39 -0.54 12.63
C GLN A 114 11.21 0.35 12.20
N ASP A 115 11.16 0.74 10.93
CA ASP A 115 10.07 1.53 10.33
C ASP A 115 8.69 0.86 10.41
N GLN A 116 8.61 -0.44 10.76
CA GLN A 116 7.34 -1.16 10.92
C GLN A 116 6.93 -1.33 12.38
N VAL A 117 7.84 -1.11 13.33
CA VAL A 117 7.57 -1.14 14.77
C VAL A 117 7.07 0.23 15.26
N ASP A 118 7.64 1.30 14.70
CA ASP A 118 7.32 2.70 15.04
C ASP A 118 5.97 3.16 14.47
#